data_AF-A0AAF0GZS9-F1
#
_entry.id   AF-A0AAF0GZS9-F1
#
_cell.length_a   1.000
_cell.length_b   1.000
_cell.length_c   1.000
_cell.angle_alpha   90.00
_cell.angle_beta   90.00
_cell.angle_gamma   90.00
#
_symmetry.space_group_name_H-M   'P 1'
#
loop_
_entity.id
_entity.type
_entity.pdbx_description
1 polymer ?
#
loop_
_entity_poly.entity_id
_entity_poly.type
_entity_poly.pdbx_seq_one_letter_code
_entity_poly.pdbx_strand_id
1 'polypeptide(L)'
;MTHQFPNANESRLERGKRALAEIDGEAGHNVIAALADIAPDFANYVFEFSFGDIYSRPGLDLRSREIATIAALTAMGTATPQLKVHIEAGLNVGLTKDEIIETIIQMAVYAGFPATINGLFAAKEIFAARFPVQQE
;
A
#
# COMPACT_ATOMS: atom_id res chain seq x y z
N MET A 1 8.72 4.38 -16.53
CA MET A 1 7.39 5.04 -16.61
C MET A 1 7.61 6.53 -16.50
N THR A 2 6.97 7.33 -17.35
CA THR A 2 7.03 8.80 -17.33
C THR A 2 6.30 9.34 -16.12
N HIS A 3 7.01 9.95 -15.17
CA HIS A 3 6.39 10.68 -14.07
C HIS A 3 5.60 11.86 -14.63
N GLN A 4 4.27 11.76 -14.61
CA GLN A 4 3.39 12.83 -15.02
C GLN A 4 3.34 13.87 -13.89
N PHE A 5 3.91 15.05 -14.15
CA PHE A 5 3.82 16.16 -13.20
C PHE A 5 2.35 16.51 -12.95
N PRO A 6 1.96 16.78 -11.70
CA PRO A 6 0.57 17.11 -11.38
C PRO A 6 0.12 18.34 -12.18
N ASN A 7 -1.05 18.23 -12.79
CA ASN A 7 -1.63 19.30 -13.59
C ASN A 7 -1.98 20.47 -12.66
N ALA A 8 -1.59 21.70 -13.00
CA ALA A 8 -1.67 22.86 -12.08
C ALA A 8 -3.11 23.20 -11.64
N ASN A 9 -4.11 22.73 -12.38
CA ASN A 9 -5.54 22.91 -12.09
C ASN A 9 -6.21 21.68 -11.44
N GLU A 10 -5.48 20.58 -11.22
CA GLU A 10 -6.01 19.37 -10.56
C GLU A 10 -6.02 19.59 -9.04
N SER A 11 -7.21 19.48 -8.43
CA SER A 11 -7.36 19.59 -6.97
C SER A 11 -6.64 18.43 -6.25
N ARG A 12 -6.29 18.65 -4.97
CA ARG A 12 -5.74 17.62 -4.07
C ARG A 12 -6.59 16.34 -4.07
N LEU A 13 -7.92 16.50 -4.06
CA LEU A 13 -8.88 15.40 -4.01
C LEU A 13 -8.87 14.59 -5.31
N GLU A 14 -8.92 15.27 -6.46
CA GLU A 14 -8.93 14.59 -7.77
C GLU A 14 -7.62 13.84 -8.02
N ARG A 15 -6.49 14.46 -7.67
CA ARG A 15 -5.18 13.82 -7.72
C ARG A 15 -5.11 12.60 -6.80
N GLY A 16 -5.64 12.74 -5.59
CA GLY A 16 -5.69 11.69 -4.59
C GLY A 16 -6.49 10.47 -5.04
N LYS A 17 -7.70 10.70 -5.58
CA LYS A 17 -8.54 9.62 -6.12
C LYS A 17 -7.85 8.88 -7.28
N ARG A 18 -7.21 9.62 -8.19
CA ARG A 18 -6.46 9.02 -9.30
C ARG A 18 -5.29 8.17 -8.80
N ALA A 19 -4.49 8.69 -7.87
CA ALA A 19 -3.36 7.96 -7.31
C ALA A 19 -3.82 6.71 -6.52
N LEU A 20 -4.87 6.80 -5.71
CA LEU A 20 -5.42 5.65 -4.99
C LEU A 20 -5.90 4.55 -5.97
N ALA A 21 -6.56 4.93 -7.06
CA ALA A 21 -7.00 3.98 -8.07
C ALA A 21 -5.83 3.27 -8.78
N GLU A 22 -4.71 3.97 -8.99
CA GLU A 22 -3.49 3.41 -9.59
C GLU A 22 -2.74 2.48 -8.62
N ILE A 23 -2.73 2.80 -7.33
CA ILE A 23 -1.92 2.13 -6.30
C ILE A 23 -2.72 0.99 -5.64
N ASP A 24 -3.79 1.33 -4.93
CA ASP A 24 -4.47 0.39 -4.04
C ASP A 24 -5.60 -0.39 -4.73
N GLY A 25 -6.12 0.12 -5.85
CA GLY A 25 -7.24 -0.50 -6.56
C GLY A 25 -8.45 -0.73 -5.62
N GLU A 26 -9.07 -1.91 -5.71
CA GLU A 26 -10.27 -2.26 -4.94
C GLU A 26 -10.06 -2.22 -3.41
N ALA A 27 -8.88 -2.64 -2.92
CA ALA A 27 -8.57 -2.67 -1.49
C ALA A 27 -8.60 -1.27 -0.86
N GLY A 28 -8.05 -0.27 -1.55
CA GLY A 28 -8.08 1.13 -1.09
C GLY A 28 -9.49 1.69 -1.08
N HIS A 29 -10.29 1.37 -2.11
CA HIS A 29 -11.70 1.78 -2.15
C HIS A 29 -12.50 1.18 -0.98
N ASN A 30 -12.23 -0.07 -0.60
CA ASN A 30 -12.89 -0.71 0.53
C ASN A 30 -12.55 -0.04 1.87
N VAL A 31 -11.30 0.40 2.06
CA VAL A 31 -10.90 1.16 3.26
C VAL A 31 -11.65 2.49 3.33
N ILE A 32 -11.75 3.20 2.21
CA ILE A 32 -12.48 4.47 2.12
C ILE A 32 -13.98 4.27 2.39
N ALA A 33 -14.59 3.25 1.79
CA ALA A 33 -16.00 2.95 1.99
C ALA A 33 -16.31 2.62 3.45
N ALA A 34 -15.41 1.88 4.13
CA ALA A 34 -15.53 1.54 5.55
C ALA A 34 -15.38 2.75 6.49
N LEU A 35 -14.92 3.91 6.00
CA LEU A 35 -14.88 5.15 6.77
C LEU A 35 -16.14 6.01 6.60
N ALA A 36 -16.98 5.73 5.61
CA ALA A 36 -18.08 6.61 5.23
C ALA A 36 -19.16 6.78 6.31
N ASP A 37 -19.42 5.73 7.10
CA ASP A 37 -20.44 5.70 8.15
C ASP A 37 -19.91 6.19 9.51
N ILE A 38 -18.60 6.14 9.74
CA ILE A 38 -17.96 6.53 11.01
C ILE A 38 -17.28 7.89 10.97
N ALA A 39 -16.55 8.21 9.89
CA ALA A 39 -15.72 9.40 9.79
C ALA A 39 -15.47 9.80 8.32
N PRO A 40 -16.51 10.28 7.60
CA PRO A 40 -16.42 10.59 6.17
C PRO A 40 -15.35 11.66 5.85
N ASP A 41 -15.11 12.62 6.76
CA ASP A 41 -14.06 13.62 6.58
C ASP A 41 -12.65 13.01 6.64
N PHE A 42 -12.48 11.90 7.36
CA PHE A 42 -11.20 11.21 7.44
C PHE A 42 -10.86 10.51 6.13
N ALA A 43 -11.85 10.01 5.40
CA ALA A 43 -11.66 9.51 4.04
C ALA A 43 -11.12 10.62 3.11
N ASN A 44 -11.57 11.86 3.28
CA ASN A 44 -11.01 12.99 2.53
C ASN A 44 -9.53 13.23 2.85
N TYR A 45 -9.10 13.09 4.12
CA TYR A 45 -7.68 13.19 4.45
C TYR A 45 -6.83 12.11 3.78
N VAL A 46 -7.34 10.88 3.69
CA VAL A 46 -6.64 9.81 2.98
C VAL A 46 -6.44 10.19 1.51
N PHE A 47 -7.50 10.63 0.82
CA PHE A 47 -7.38 11.06 -0.57
C PHE A 47 -6.46 12.27 -0.73
N GLU A 48 -6.76 13.35 -0.03
CA GLU A 48 -6.15 14.64 -0.25
C GLU A 48 -4.70 14.67 0.21
N PHE A 49 -4.43 14.21 1.42
CA PHE A 49 -3.09 14.30 2.01
C PHE A 49 -2.24 13.10 1.62
N SER A 50 -2.66 11.88 1.95
CA SER A 50 -1.84 10.70 1.69
C SER A 50 -1.59 10.52 0.19
N PHE A 51 -2.65 10.42 -0.61
CA PHE A 51 -2.50 10.18 -2.05
C PHE A 51 -2.21 11.45 -2.84
N GLY A 52 -2.96 12.52 -2.57
CA GLY A 52 -2.88 13.79 -3.29
C GLY A 52 -1.59 14.55 -3.01
N ASP A 53 -1.11 14.60 -1.77
CA ASP A 53 0.04 15.42 -1.39
C ASP A 53 1.33 14.63 -1.16
N ILE A 54 1.27 13.36 -0.74
CA ILE A 54 2.48 12.56 -0.38
C ILE A 54 2.88 11.56 -1.47
N TYR A 55 1.97 10.67 -1.90
CA TYR A 55 2.27 9.66 -2.93
C TYR A 55 2.48 10.28 -4.32
N SER A 56 1.81 11.39 -4.62
CA SER A 56 1.95 12.08 -5.91
C SER A 56 3.26 12.89 -6.06
N ARG A 57 4.06 13.02 -5.01
CA ARG A 57 5.29 13.84 -5.05
C ARG A 57 6.30 13.23 -6.03
N PRO A 58 7.05 14.07 -6.77
CA PRO A 58 8.18 13.59 -7.55
C PRO A 58 9.31 13.12 -6.62
N GLY A 59 10.20 12.28 -7.13
CA GLY A 59 11.45 11.87 -6.47
C GLY A 59 11.54 10.40 -6.13
N LEU A 60 10.41 9.73 -5.84
CA LEU A 60 10.32 8.28 -5.68
C LEU A 60 9.17 7.75 -6.53
N ASP A 61 9.42 6.63 -7.22
CA ASP A 61 8.39 5.89 -7.92
C ASP A 61 7.46 5.14 -6.96
N LEU A 62 6.31 4.69 -7.47
CA LEU A 62 5.30 4.03 -6.64
C LEU A 62 5.82 2.72 -6.05
N ARG A 63 6.65 1.97 -6.78
CA ARG A 63 7.33 0.77 -6.28
C ARG A 63 8.15 1.06 -5.03
N SER A 64 9.00 2.09 -5.09
CA SER A 64 9.85 2.47 -3.96
C SER A 64 9.03 2.94 -2.76
N ARG A 65 7.89 3.60 -3.00
CA ARG A 65 6.98 4.04 -1.95
C ARG A 65 6.30 2.86 -1.26
N GLU A 66 5.81 1.88 -2.02
CA GLU A 66 5.21 0.68 -1.43
C GLU A 66 6.24 -0.16 -0.68
N ILE A 67 7.49 -0.28 -1.16
CA ILE A 67 8.58 -0.92 -0.39
C ILE A 67 8.75 -0.23 0.96
N ALA A 68 8.82 1.11 0.99
CA ALA A 68 8.96 1.86 2.24
C ALA A 68 7.75 1.68 3.18
N THR A 69 6.53 1.67 2.65
CA THR A 69 5.31 1.48 3.43
C THR A 69 5.22 0.08 4.00
N ILE A 70 5.50 -0.96 3.21
CA ILE A 70 5.52 -2.37 3.64
C ILE A 70 6.56 -2.56 4.76
N ALA A 71 7.76 -2.00 4.59
CA ALA A 71 8.81 -2.05 5.60
C ALA A 71 8.36 -1.38 6.91
N ALA A 72 7.79 -0.18 6.84
CA ALA A 72 7.31 0.56 8.01
C ALA A 72 6.18 -0.16 8.75
N LEU A 73 5.19 -0.68 8.02
CA LEU A 73 4.06 -1.41 8.60
C LEU A 73 4.49 -2.76 9.20
N THR A 74 5.43 -3.45 8.55
CA THR A 74 6.05 -4.66 9.11
C THR A 74 6.78 -4.34 10.40
N ALA A 75 7.63 -3.29 10.40
CA ALA A 75 8.39 -2.89 11.58
C ALA A 75 7.49 -2.44 12.76
N MET A 76 6.33 -1.85 12.47
CA MET A 76 5.33 -1.49 13.48
C MET A 76 4.72 -2.72 14.18
N GLY A 77 4.61 -3.85 13.47
CA GLY A 77 4.23 -5.16 14.01
C GLY A 77 2.76 -5.31 14.45
N THR A 78 1.97 -4.23 14.48
CA THR A 78 0.58 -4.21 14.97
C THR A 78 -0.44 -3.77 13.91
N ALA A 79 0.00 -3.27 12.77
CA ALA A 79 -0.85 -2.72 11.70
C ALA A 79 -1.13 -3.74 10.58
N THR A 80 -1.43 -4.99 10.95
CA THR A 80 -1.62 -6.10 9.99
C THR A 80 -2.67 -5.82 8.91
N PRO A 81 -3.85 -5.22 9.21
CA PRO A 81 -4.83 -4.90 8.17
C PRO A 81 -4.27 -3.96 7.11
N GLN A 82 -3.53 -2.92 7.52
CA GLN A 82 -2.91 -1.96 6.61
C GLN A 82 -1.75 -2.60 5.83
N LEU A 83 -0.96 -3.46 6.48
CA LEU A 83 0.12 -4.19 5.81
C LEU A 83 -0.44 -5.04 4.67
N LYS A 84 -1.56 -5.72 4.86
CA LYS A 84 -2.23 -6.51 3.82
C LYS A 84 -2.65 -5.65 2.62
N VAL A 85 -3.26 -4.48 2.87
CA VAL A 85 -3.62 -3.51 1.81
C VAL A 85 -2.38 -3.10 1.01
N HIS A 86 -1.28 -2.76 1.68
CA HIS A 86 -0.06 -2.31 1.00
C HIS A 86 0.74 -3.43 0.33
N ILE A 87 0.60 -4.68 0.76
CA ILE A 87 1.13 -5.84 0.01
C ILE A 87 0.36 -5.99 -1.32
N GLU A 88 -0.97 -5.84 -1.31
CA GLU A 88 -1.77 -5.84 -2.54
C GLU A 88 -1.42 -4.66 -3.45
N ALA A 89 -1.28 -3.47 -2.89
CA ALA A 89 -0.86 -2.26 -3.60
C ALA A 89 0.52 -2.43 -4.23
N GLY A 90 1.48 -2.97 -3.48
CA GLY A 90 2.81 -3.33 -3.96
C GLY A 90 2.76 -4.20 -5.22
N LEU A 91 1.92 -5.24 -5.22
CA LEU A 91 1.71 -6.10 -6.38
C LEU A 91 1.04 -5.35 -7.56
N ASN A 92 0.13 -4.41 -7.31
CA ASN A 92 -0.50 -3.58 -8.35
C ASN A 92 0.51 -2.67 -9.07
N VAL A 93 1.43 -2.06 -8.30
CA VAL A 93 2.49 -1.21 -8.85
C VAL A 93 3.70 -2.02 -9.35
N GLY A 94 3.57 -3.34 -9.37
CA GLY A 94 4.44 -4.28 -10.05
C GLY A 94 5.52 -4.95 -9.20
N LEU A 95 5.55 -4.74 -7.87
CA LEU A 95 6.45 -5.50 -7.01
C LEU A 95 6.19 -7.00 -7.19
N THR A 96 7.26 -7.78 -7.15
CA THR A 96 7.19 -9.24 -7.16
C THR A 96 6.96 -9.78 -5.75
N LYS A 97 6.51 -11.04 -5.66
CA LYS A 97 6.41 -11.74 -4.37
C LYS A 97 7.75 -11.73 -3.63
N ASP A 98 8.83 -11.95 -4.36
CA ASP A 98 10.19 -12.03 -3.80
C ASP A 98 10.65 -10.66 -3.27
N GLU A 99 10.43 -9.57 -4.00
CA GLU A 99 10.75 -8.21 -3.52
C GLU A 99 10.00 -7.87 -2.21
N ILE A 100 8.74 -8.27 -2.11
CA ILE A 100 7.94 -8.06 -0.89
C ILE A 100 8.47 -8.92 0.26
N ILE A 101 8.77 -10.20 0.01
CA ILE A 101 9.32 -11.11 1.02
C ILE A 101 10.67 -10.60 1.52
N GLU A 102 11.58 -10.20 0.63
CA GLU A 102 12.89 -9.66 0.99
C GLU A 102 12.77 -8.37 1.82
N THR A 103 11.85 -7.48 1.44
CA THR A 103 11.56 -6.26 2.23
C THR A 103 11.13 -6.61 3.65
N ILE A 104 10.26 -7.61 3.82
CA ILE A 104 9.78 -8.08 5.13
C ILE A 104 10.91 -8.76 5.92
N ILE A 105 11.68 -9.65 5.29
CA ILE A 105 12.82 -10.36 5.93
C ILE A 105 13.85 -9.37 6.45
N GLN A 106 14.16 -8.32 5.68
CA GLN A 106 15.09 -7.28 6.09
C GLN A 106 14.66 -6.62 7.42
N MET A 107 13.35 -6.55 7.71
CA MET A 107 12.85 -5.98 8.98
C MET A 107 13.21 -6.83 10.20
N ALA A 108 13.65 -8.08 10.05
CA ALA A 108 14.17 -8.86 11.17
C ALA A 108 15.37 -8.18 11.85
N VAL A 109 16.16 -7.42 11.08
CA VAL A 109 17.31 -6.66 11.58
C VAL A 109 16.88 -5.47 12.44
N TYR A 110 15.79 -4.78 12.06
CA TYR A 110 15.41 -3.50 12.67
C TYR A 110 14.27 -3.63 13.70
N ALA A 111 13.37 -4.59 13.52
CA ALA A 111 12.17 -4.78 14.34
C ALA A 111 12.06 -6.19 14.95
N GLY A 112 13.00 -7.08 14.64
CA GLY A 112 13.06 -8.43 15.21
C GLY A 112 12.15 -9.45 14.52
N PHE A 113 12.34 -10.71 14.93
CA PHE A 113 11.65 -11.87 14.37
C PHE A 113 10.13 -11.83 14.54
N PRO A 114 9.55 -11.44 15.70
CA PRO A 114 8.09 -11.46 15.87
C PRO A 114 7.36 -10.59 14.85
N ALA A 115 7.82 -9.35 14.64
CA ALA A 115 7.23 -8.43 13.66
C ALA A 115 7.37 -8.97 12.23
N THR A 116 8.53 -9.54 11.91
CA THR A 116 8.81 -10.16 10.61
C THR A 116 7.90 -11.36 10.34
N ILE A 117 7.72 -12.26 11.32
CA ILE A 117 6.85 -13.44 11.20
C ILE A 117 5.40 -13.02 10.94
N ASN A 118 4.90 -12.00 11.66
CA ASN A 118 3.57 -11.45 11.42
C ASN A 118 3.44 -10.91 9.99
N GLY A 119 4.45 -10.19 9.50
CA GLY A 119 4.48 -9.69 8.13
C GLY A 119 4.50 -10.80 7.07
N LEU A 120 5.29 -11.86 7.28
CA LEU A 120 5.34 -13.01 6.38
C LEU A 120 4.00 -13.76 6.33
N PHE A 121 3.29 -13.88 7.45
CA PHE A 121 1.95 -14.46 7.45
C PHE A 121 0.94 -13.58 6.73
N ALA A 122 1.00 -12.26 6.90
CA ALA A 122 0.18 -11.34 6.12
C ALA A 122 0.43 -11.48 4.60
N ALA A 123 1.70 -11.55 4.19
CA ALA A 123 2.08 -11.76 2.78
C ALA A 123 1.57 -13.10 2.25
N LYS A 124 1.71 -14.19 3.03
CA LYS A 124 1.22 -15.51 2.66
C LYS A 124 -0.28 -15.51 2.37
N GLU A 125 -1.07 -14.85 3.20
CA GLU A 125 -2.52 -14.73 2.98
C GLU A 125 -2.85 -14.01 1.68
N ILE A 126 -2.22 -12.86 1.42
CA ILE A 126 -2.45 -12.08 0.20
C ILE A 126 -2.03 -12.87 -1.05
N PHE A 127 -0.88 -13.54 -1.00
CA PHE A 127 -0.41 -14.35 -2.13
C PHE A 127 -1.33 -15.52 -2.42
N ALA A 128 -1.91 -16.16 -1.39
CA ALA A 128 -2.87 -17.24 -1.57
C ALA A 128 -4.18 -16.73 -2.21
N ALA A 129 -4.65 -15.56 -1.81
CA ALA A 129 -5.85 -14.94 -2.38
C ALA A 129 -5.65 -14.51 -3.84
N ARG A 130 -4.50 -13.91 -4.16
CA ARG A 130 -4.23 -13.32 -5.49
C ARG A 130 -3.72 -14.33 -6.52
N PHE A 131 -3.05 -15.38 -6.07
CA PHE A 131 -2.51 -16.43 -6.93
C PHE A 131 -2.99 -17.79 -6.43
N PRO A 132 -4.30 -18.09 -6.53
CA PRO A 132 -4.83 -19.37 -6.10
C PRO A 132 -4.18 -20.49 -6.91
N VAL A 133 -3.74 -21.55 -6.23
CA VAL A 133 -3.26 -22.76 -6.90
C VAL A 133 -4.44 -23.33 -7.68
N GLN A 134 -4.31 -23.40 -9.02
CA GLN A 134 -5.31 -24.08 -9.84
C GLN A 134 -5.27 -25.56 -9.44
N GLN A 135 -6.40 -26.06 -8.93
CA GLN A 135 -6.54 -27.50 -8.68
C GLN A 135 -6.63 -28.19 -10.05
N GLU A 136 -5.64 -29.03 -10.36
CA GLU A 136 -5.70 -30.02 -11.45
C GLU A 136 -6.66 -31.16 -11.09
#